data_AF-A0A928S3J0-F1
#
_entry.id   AF-A0A928S3J0-F1
#
_cell.length_a   1.000
_cell.length_b   1.000
_cell.length_c   1.000
_cell.angle_alpha   90.00
_cell.angle_beta   90.00
_cell.angle_gamma   90.00
#
_symmetry.space_group_name_H-M   'P 1'
#
loop_
_entity.id
_entity.type
_entity.pdbx_description
1 polymer ?
#
loop_
_entity_poly.entity_id
_entity_poly.type
_entity_poly.pdbx_seq_one_letter_code
_entity_poly.pdbx_strand_id
1 'polypeptide(L)'
;MRLPIRPDHPIRTHFCGLVENAFFTELGLCEPKLTAYLADLLVDFMHVDRLSLLRRALGRDFAQMAALLSVLEPQDARKSVEERDRDVYRHIGDLTLFWTGVFPEYLRSRRGGDLLNAYVEQGKRSYAASARLAHPDDRPPADLLLSLSEEFETCVHGLGLVRRNWNDVRPDDADGPRDLVY
;
A
#
# COMPACT_ATOMS: atom_id res chain seq x y z
N MET A 1 -8.37 -12.99 15.36
CA MET A 1 -9.62 -12.70 14.62
C MET A 1 -9.52 -11.26 14.13
N ARG A 2 -9.27 -11.06 12.83
CA ARG A 2 -9.13 -9.74 12.21
C ARG A 2 -10.51 -9.12 12.11
N LEU A 3 -10.71 -7.92 12.65
CA LEU A 3 -11.91 -7.15 12.34
C LEU A 3 -11.56 -6.26 11.14
N PRO A 4 -12.21 -6.44 9.97
CA PRO A 4 -12.02 -5.53 8.85
C PRO A 4 -12.37 -4.12 9.32
N ILE A 5 -11.49 -3.16 9.04
CA ILE A 5 -11.75 -1.75 9.31
C ILE A 5 -13.00 -1.36 8.49
N ARG A 6 -14.05 -0.91 9.19
CA ARG A 6 -15.32 -0.57 8.55
C ARG A 6 -15.12 0.56 7.52
N PRO A 7 -15.94 0.61 6.45
CA PRO A 7 -15.88 1.69 5.46
C PRO A 7 -15.95 3.10 6.06
N ASP A 8 -16.68 3.26 7.15
CA ASP A 8 -16.88 4.54 7.88
C ASP A 8 -15.86 4.77 9.00
N HIS A 9 -14.81 3.97 9.06
CA HIS A 9 -13.81 4.10 10.12
C HIS A 9 -13.02 5.41 9.93
N PRO A 10 -12.83 6.24 10.98
CA PRO A 10 -12.18 7.55 10.86
C PRO A 10 -10.81 7.53 10.17
N ILE A 11 -10.02 6.48 10.42
CA ILE A 11 -8.72 6.27 9.76
C ILE A 11 -8.87 6.10 8.24
N ARG A 12 -9.88 5.35 7.79
CA ARG A 12 -10.13 5.15 6.37
C ARG A 12 -10.57 6.45 5.69
N THR A 13 -11.52 7.17 6.30
CA THR A 13 -11.96 8.48 5.83
C THR A 13 -10.80 9.47 5.72
N HIS A 14 -9.91 9.46 6.71
CA HIS A 14 -8.72 10.30 6.70
C HIS A 14 -7.77 9.99 5.54
N PHE A 15 -7.45 8.71 5.30
CA PHE A 15 -6.61 8.32 4.16
C PHE A 15 -7.25 8.59 2.81
N CYS A 16 -8.57 8.40 2.67
CA CYS A 16 -9.29 8.77 1.46
C CYS A 16 -9.07 10.27 1.15
N GLY A 17 -9.30 11.15 2.12
CA GLY A 17 -9.11 12.60 1.92
C GLY A 17 -7.67 12.98 1.57
N LEU A 18 -6.68 12.34 2.19
CA LEU A 18 -5.26 12.60 1.87
C LEU A 18 -4.87 12.12 0.48
N VAL A 19 -5.29 10.91 0.10
CA VAL A 19 -5.00 10.33 -1.22
C VAL A 19 -5.71 11.13 -2.29
N GLU A 20 -7.00 11.44 -2.12
CA GLU A 20 -7.74 12.27 -3.05
C GLU A 20 -7.09 13.63 -3.23
N ASN A 21 -6.71 14.31 -2.15
CA ASN A 21 -6.04 15.61 -2.25
C ASN A 21 -4.70 15.51 -2.98
N ALA A 22 -3.88 14.51 -2.68
CA ALA A 22 -2.58 14.33 -3.34
C ALA A 22 -2.74 14.03 -4.84
N PHE A 23 -3.70 13.19 -5.22
CA PHE A 23 -3.89 12.82 -6.64
C PHE A 23 -4.61 13.91 -7.43
N PHE A 24 -5.57 14.59 -6.82
CA PHE A 24 -6.34 15.66 -7.46
C PHE A 24 -5.51 16.94 -7.63
N THR A 25 -4.92 17.43 -6.54
CA THR A 25 -4.28 18.75 -6.50
C THR A 25 -2.89 18.75 -7.12
N GLU A 26 -2.12 17.68 -6.93
CA GLU A 26 -0.70 17.65 -7.31
C GLU A 26 -0.45 16.86 -8.60
N LEU A 27 -1.34 15.90 -8.96
CA LEU A 27 -1.16 15.04 -10.14
C LEU A 27 -2.24 15.23 -11.21
N GLY A 28 -3.33 15.95 -10.91
CA GLY A 28 -4.45 16.14 -11.85
C GLY A 28 -5.19 14.85 -12.20
N LEU A 29 -5.04 13.79 -11.39
CA LEU A 29 -5.66 12.49 -11.62
C LEU A 29 -6.98 12.37 -10.85
N CYS A 30 -8.03 11.96 -11.55
CA CYS A 30 -9.37 11.76 -11.01
C CYS A 30 -9.86 10.34 -11.30
N GLU A 31 -9.16 9.31 -10.81
CA GLU A 31 -9.70 7.94 -10.88
C GLU A 31 -10.14 7.44 -9.50
N PRO A 32 -11.46 7.46 -9.20
CA PRO A 32 -11.97 7.15 -7.86
C PRO A 32 -11.66 5.72 -7.39
N LYS A 33 -11.67 4.75 -8.31
CA LYS A 33 -11.34 3.36 -7.98
C LYS A 33 -9.89 3.20 -7.54
N LEU A 34 -8.98 3.91 -8.20
CA LEU A 34 -7.55 3.89 -7.90
C LEU A 34 -7.27 4.54 -6.55
N THR A 35 -7.79 5.75 -6.34
CA THR A 35 -7.60 6.48 -5.08
C THR A 35 -8.21 5.75 -3.88
N ALA A 36 -9.39 5.16 -4.03
CA ALA A 36 -9.99 4.30 -3.00
C ALA A 36 -9.11 3.08 -2.69
N TYR A 37 -8.56 2.42 -3.71
CA TYR A 37 -7.64 1.30 -3.52
C TYR A 37 -6.38 1.69 -2.76
N LEU A 38 -5.76 2.82 -3.12
CA LEU A 38 -4.57 3.32 -2.44
C LEU A 38 -4.85 3.71 -0.99
N ALA A 39 -6.03 4.25 -0.68
CA ALA A 39 -6.45 4.51 0.69
C ALA A 39 -6.61 3.20 1.49
N ASP A 40 -7.28 2.19 0.91
CA ASP A 40 -7.44 0.87 1.54
C ASP A 40 -6.07 0.18 1.74
N LEU A 41 -5.14 0.31 0.78
CA LEU A 41 -3.77 -0.17 0.91
C LEU A 41 -3.06 0.45 2.12
N LEU A 42 -3.16 1.77 2.30
CA LEU A 42 -2.55 2.48 3.43
C LEU A 42 -3.15 2.04 4.77
N VAL A 43 -4.48 1.87 4.81
CA VAL A 43 -5.20 1.35 5.99
C VAL A 43 -4.70 -0.05 6.36
N ASP A 44 -4.59 -0.95 5.38
CA ASP A 44 -4.16 -2.32 5.64
C ASP A 44 -2.74 -2.38 6.22
N PHE A 45 -1.87 -1.45 5.81
CA PHE A 45 -0.50 -1.36 6.31
C PHE A 45 -0.34 -0.60 7.63
N MET A 46 -1.42 -0.04 8.21
CA MET A 46 -1.39 0.46 9.59
C MET A 46 -1.43 -0.65 10.65
N HIS A 47 -1.78 -1.88 10.27
CA HIS A 47 -1.79 -3.00 11.20
C HIS A 47 -0.37 -3.41 11.59
N VAL A 48 -0.07 -3.39 12.90
CA VAL A 48 1.25 -3.69 13.50
C VAL A 48 1.82 -5.02 13.00
N ASP A 49 0.98 -6.04 12.82
CA ASP A 49 1.39 -7.34 12.30
C ASP A 49 1.91 -7.24 10.87
N ARG A 50 1.25 -6.46 10.01
CA ARG A 50 1.65 -6.25 8.61
C ARG A 50 2.95 -5.45 8.54
N LEU A 51 3.13 -4.44 9.39
CA LEU A 51 4.38 -3.69 9.51
C LEU A 51 5.55 -4.57 9.98
N SER A 52 5.32 -5.46 10.95
CA SER A 52 6.35 -6.39 11.43
C SER A 52 6.82 -7.34 10.32
N LEU A 53 5.87 -7.81 9.50
CA LEU A 53 6.10 -8.72 8.39
C LEU A 53 6.80 -8.02 7.23
N LEU A 54 6.39 -6.80 6.90
CA LEU A 54 7.04 -5.93 5.93
C LEU A 54 8.52 -5.73 6.25
N ARG A 55 8.85 -5.46 7.53
CA ARG A 55 10.24 -5.30 7.98
C ARG A 55 11.05 -6.59 7.82
N ARG A 56 10.42 -7.75 8.04
CA ARG A 56 11.06 -9.06 7.83
C ARG A 56 11.26 -9.40 6.35
N ALA A 57 10.36 -8.90 5.49
CA ALA A 57 10.37 -9.10 4.05
C ALA A 57 11.45 -8.25 3.34
N LEU A 58 11.83 -7.11 3.91
CA LEU A 58 12.81 -6.19 3.34
C LEU A 58 14.13 -6.90 2.97
N GLY A 59 14.56 -6.74 1.72
CA GLY A 59 15.81 -7.32 1.21
C GLY A 59 15.80 -8.83 0.99
N ARG A 60 14.67 -9.52 1.23
CA ARG A 60 14.48 -10.92 0.83
C ARG A 60 14.15 -11.01 -0.66
N ASP A 61 14.33 -12.20 -1.22
CA ASP A 61 13.79 -12.50 -2.54
C ASP A 61 12.24 -12.48 -2.52
N PHE A 62 11.65 -12.21 -3.69
CA PHE A 62 10.20 -12.06 -3.81
C PHE A 62 9.44 -13.36 -3.55
N ALA A 63 10.06 -14.53 -3.76
CA ALA A 63 9.43 -15.82 -3.45
C ALA A 63 9.32 -16.05 -1.93
N GLN A 64 10.32 -15.65 -1.16
CA GLN A 64 10.28 -15.65 0.31
C GLN A 64 9.25 -14.65 0.83
N MET A 65 9.14 -13.48 0.20
CA MET A 65 8.11 -12.50 0.57
C MET A 65 6.71 -13.05 0.29
N ALA A 66 6.50 -13.69 -0.86
CA ALA A 66 5.26 -14.39 -1.18
C ALA A 66 4.89 -15.42 -0.09
N ALA A 67 5.83 -16.30 0.25
CA ALA A 67 5.61 -17.32 1.27
C ALA A 67 5.25 -16.71 2.64
N LEU A 68 5.89 -15.61 3.02
CA LEU A 68 5.63 -14.91 4.28
C LEU A 68 4.25 -14.23 4.28
N LEU A 69 3.84 -13.64 3.16
CA LEU A 69 2.52 -13.03 2.98
C LEU A 69 1.40 -14.09 3.01
N SER A 70 1.63 -15.28 2.45
CA SER A 70 0.65 -16.38 2.49
C SER A 70 0.31 -16.85 3.91
N VAL A 71 1.17 -16.60 4.90
CA VAL A 71 0.90 -16.93 6.32
C VAL A 71 -0.09 -15.95 6.95
N LEU A 72 -0.18 -14.73 6.42
CA LEU A 72 -1.07 -13.72 6.95
C LEU A 72 -2.51 -13.96 6.51
N GLU A 73 -2.75 -14.50 5.32
CA GLU A 73 -4.12 -14.64 4.84
C GLU A 73 -4.80 -15.89 5.42
N PRO A 74 -6.09 -15.77 5.81
CA PRO A 74 -6.89 -16.94 6.10
C PRO A 74 -6.86 -17.85 4.88
N GLN A 75 -6.34 -19.06 5.03
CA GLN A 75 -6.36 -20.03 3.94
C GLN A 75 -7.80 -20.44 3.68
N ASP A 76 -8.42 -19.81 2.69
CA ASP A 76 -9.70 -20.28 2.18
C ASP A 76 -9.44 -21.55 1.35
N ALA A 77 -9.74 -22.68 1.96
CA ALA A 77 -9.59 -23.99 1.34
C ALA A 77 -10.42 -24.12 0.04
N ARG A 78 -11.43 -23.25 -0.16
CA ARG A 78 -12.27 -23.22 -1.36
C ARG A 78 -11.62 -22.56 -2.56
N LYS A 79 -10.58 -21.75 -2.35
CA LYS A 79 -9.88 -21.07 -3.45
C LYS A 79 -9.11 -22.06 -4.33
N SER A 80 -9.20 -21.87 -5.64
CA SER A 80 -8.37 -22.54 -6.63
C SER A 80 -6.89 -22.15 -6.47
N VAL A 81 -6.00 -22.86 -7.16
CA VAL A 81 -4.57 -22.51 -7.17
C VAL A 81 -4.37 -21.15 -7.83
N GLU A 82 -5.06 -20.89 -8.93
CA GLU A 82 -5.01 -19.63 -9.68
C GLU A 82 -5.50 -18.44 -8.84
N GLU A 83 -6.58 -18.60 -8.08
CA GLU A 83 -7.08 -17.56 -7.17
C GLU A 83 -6.07 -17.24 -6.06
N ARG A 84 -5.37 -18.26 -5.55
CA ARG A 84 -4.31 -18.08 -4.55
C ARG A 84 -3.09 -17.37 -5.16
N ASP A 85 -2.67 -17.78 -6.35
CA ASP A 85 -1.55 -17.16 -7.05
C ASP A 85 -1.85 -15.69 -7.36
N ARG A 86 -3.09 -15.41 -7.78
CA ARG A 86 -3.58 -14.05 -8.00
C ARG A 86 -3.45 -13.16 -6.76
N ASP A 87 -3.89 -13.66 -5.61
CA ASP A 87 -3.77 -12.95 -4.34
C ASP A 87 -2.31 -12.73 -3.96
N VAL A 88 -1.46 -13.75 -4.12
CA VAL A 88 -0.02 -13.64 -3.86
C VAL A 88 0.60 -12.52 -4.71
N TYR A 89 0.34 -12.50 -6.02
CA TYR A 89 0.83 -11.44 -6.89
C TYR A 89 0.29 -10.06 -6.51
N ARG A 90 -1.00 -9.94 -6.15
CA ARG A 90 -1.56 -8.67 -5.66
C ARG A 90 -0.82 -8.19 -4.42
N HIS A 91 -0.60 -9.06 -3.44
CA HIS A 91 0.07 -8.69 -2.19
C HIS A 91 1.53 -8.29 -2.39
N ILE A 92 2.26 -8.93 -3.34
CA ILE A 92 3.60 -8.48 -3.71
C ILE A 92 3.54 -7.08 -4.33
N GLY A 93 2.55 -6.82 -5.20
CA GLY A 93 2.26 -5.49 -5.74
C GLY A 93 2.03 -4.45 -4.63
N ASP A 94 1.12 -4.75 -3.69
CA ASP A 94 0.79 -3.84 -2.59
C ASP A 94 2.00 -3.55 -1.69
N LEU A 95 2.77 -4.59 -1.37
CA LEU A 95 3.97 -4.47 -0.55
C LEU A 95 5.04 -3.60 -1.22
N THR A 96 5.29 -3.85 -2.50
CA THR A 96 6.30 -3.10 -3.26
C THR A 96 5.86 -1.65 -3.46
N LEU A 97 4.58 -1.41 -3.75
CA LEU A 97 4.02 -0.05 -3.89
C LEU A 97 4.09 0.72 -2.57
N PHE A 98 3.77 0.06 -1.45
CA PHE A 98 3.91 0.65 -0.12
C PHE A 98 5.36 1.04 0.19
N TRP A 99 6.32 0.14 -0.01
CA TRP A 99 7.72 0.44 0.29
C TRP A 99 8.31 1.51 -0.62
N THR A 100 7.99 1.48 -1.91
CA THR A 100 8.53 2.43 -2.89
C THR A 100 7.88 3.81 -2.76
N GLY A 101 6.57 3.88 -2.48
CA GLY A 101 5.84 5.14 -2.32
C GLY A 101 5.94 5.75 -0.93
N VAL A 102 5.70 4.93 0.10
CA VAL A 102 5.68 5.42 1.48
C VAL A 102 7.09 5.47 2.04
N PHE A 103 7.90 4.41 1.96
CA PHE A 103 9.19 4.32 2.67
C PHE A 103 10.42 4.11 1.77
N PRO A 104 10.61 4.89 0.69
CA PRO A 104 11.66 4.64 -0.30
C PRO A 104 13.08 4.73 0.26
N GLU A 105 13.30 5.47 1.34
CA GLU A 105 14.60 5.61 1.98
C GLU A 105 15.17 4.30 2.52
N TYR A 106 14.31 3.32 2.86
CA TYR A 106 14.74 2.00 3.31
C TYR A 106 15.20 1.11 2.14
N LEU A 107 14.78 1.43 0.92
CA LEU A 107 15.20 0.74 -0.31
C LEU A 107 16.41 1.41 -0.97
N ARG A 108 16.67 2.69 -0.67
CA ARG A 108 17.83 3.42 -1.18
C ARG A 108 19.09 2.98 -0.44
N SER A 109 19.83 2.04 -1.03
CA SER A 109 21.11 1.60 -0.49
C SER A 109 22.20 2.67 -0.64
N ARG A 110 22.95 2.94 0.43
CA ARG A 110 24.21 3.69 0.36
C ARG A 110 25.37 2.90 -0.24
N ARG A 111 25.22 1.58 -0.47
CA ARG A 111 26.29 0.63 -0.84
C ARG A 111 26.00 -0.16 -2.13
N GLY A 112 25.42 0.48 -3.15
CA GLY A 112 25.56 0.02 -4.53
C GLY A 112 24.61 -1.08 -5.03
N GLY A 113 23.34 -1.06 -4.61
CA GLY A 113 22.30 -1.89 -5.22
C GLY A 113 21.04 -1.07 -5.51
N ASP A 114 20.46 -1.21 -6.70
CA ASP A 114 19.24 -0.51 -7.10
C ASP A 114 17.99 -1.27 -6.63
N LEU A 115 17.91 -1.49 -5.31
CA LEU A 115 16.80 -2.21 -4.68
C LEU A 115 15.46 -1.49 -4.87
N LEU A 116 15.49 -0.16 -4.95
CA LEU A 116 14.32 0.65 -5.27
C LEU A 116 13.76 0.29 -6.65
N ASN A 117 14.59 0.31 -7.70
CA ASN A 117 14.15 -0.07 -9.04
C ASN A 117 13.72 -1.52 -9.11
N ALA A 118 14.41 -2.43 -8.40
CA ALA A 118 13.98 -3.83 -8.32
C ALA A 118 12.57 -3.99 -7.73
N TYR A 119 12.22 -3.19 -6.72
CA TYR A 119 10.88 -3.19 -6.13
C TYR A 119 9.85 -2.56 -7.08
N VAL A 120 10.19 -1.46 -7.77
CA VAL A 120 9.32 -0.85 -8.78
C VAL A 120 8.99 -1.84 -9.90
N GLU A 121 10.03 -2.44 -10.50
CA GLU A 121 9.87 -3.42 -11.57
C GLU A 121 9.08 -4.65 -11.13
N GLN A 122 9.34 -5.14 -9.92
CA GLN A 122 8.57 -6.25 -9.39
C GLN A 122 7.10 -5.87 -9.17
N GLY A 123 6.82 -4.69 -8.60
CA GLY A 123 5.46 -4.26 -8.32
C GLY A 123 4.59 -4.22 -9.56
N LYS A 124 5.10 -3.61 -10.63
CA LYS A 124 4.47 -3.62 -11.96
C LYS A 124 4.16 -5.04 -12.43
N ARG A 125 5.18 -5.90 -12.47
CA ARG A 125 5.02 -7.29 -12.94
C ARG A 125 4.01 -8.08 -12.11
N SER A 126 3.96 -7.81 -10.81
CA SER A 126 3.07 -8.50 -9.88
C SER A 126 1.63 -8.06 -10.09
N TYR A 127 1.35 -6.76 -10.22
CA TYR A 127 0.01 -6.30 -10.58
C TYR A 127 -0.45 -6.80 -11.96
N ALA A 128 0.43 -6.77 -12.97
CA ALA A 128 0.11 -7.31 -14.29
C ALA A 128 -0.12 -8.84 -14.27
N ALA A 129 0.57 -9.59 -13.40
CA ALA A 129 0.32 -11.01 -13.22
C ALA A 129 -1.02 -11.27 -12.51
N SER A 130 -1.30 -10.52 -11.45
CA SER A 130 -2.58 -10.60 -10.72
C SER A 130 -3.77 -10.25 -11.62
N ALA A 131 -3.63 -9.24 -12.48
CA ALA A 131 -4.66 -8.87 -13.44
C ALA A 131 -4.92 -9.97 -14.48
N ARG A 132 -3.87 -10.65 -14.96
CA ARG A 132 -3.99 -11.76 -15.92
C ARG A 132 -4.70 -12.98 -15.34
N LEU A 133 -4.62 -13.17 -14.02
CA LEU A 133 -5.28 -14.26 -13.31
C LEU A 133 -6.68 -13.89 -12.81
N ALA A 134 -7.13 -12.65 -13.03
CA ALA A 134 -8.41 -12.17 -12.51
C ALA A 134 -9.61 -12.69 -13.31
N HIS A 135 -10.66 -13.06 -12.58
CA HIS A 135 -11.98 -13.41 -13.12
C HIS A 135 -12.93 -12.19 -13.09
N PRO A 136 -14.04 -12.20 -13.87
CA PRO A 136 -14.94 -11.04 -13.98
C PRO A 136 -15.52 -10.52 -12.66
N ASP A 137 -15.80 -11.42 -11.71
CA ASP A 137 -16.43 -11.07 -10.43
C ASP A 137 -15.42 -10.70 -9.34
N ASP A 138 -14.13 -10.80 -9.64
CA ASP A 138 -13.09 -10.58 -8.67
C ASP A 138 -13.01 -9.13 -8.18
N ARG A 139 -12.51 -8.98 -6.95
CA ARG A 139 -12.17 -7.69 -6.35
C ARG A 139 -10.72 -7.72 -5.84
N PRO A 140 -9.88 -6.72 -6.16
CA PRO A 140 -10.10 -5.65 -7.14
C PRO A 140 -10.27 -6.20 -8.58
N PRO A 141 -10.96 -5.51 -9.48
CA PRO A 141 -11.12 -5.95 -10.86
C PRO A 141 -9.80 -5.87 -11.66
N ALA A 142 -9.73 -6.61 -12.77
CA ALA A 142 -8.52 -6.73 -13.59
C ALA A 142 -8.03 -5.40 -14.17
N ASP A 143 -8.96 -4.53 -14.58
CA ASP A 143 -8.68 -3.19 -15.12
C ASP A 143 -7.94 -2.32 -14.10
N LEU A 144 -8.40 -2.31 -12.85
CA LEU A 144 -7.74 -1.57 -11.77
C LEU A 144 -6.32 -2.11 -11.50
N LEU A 145 -6.14 -3.42 -11.51
CA LEU A 145 -4.82 -4.05 -11.34
C LEU A 145 -3.88 -3.70 -12.51
N LEU A 146 -4.37 -3.64 -13.74
CA LEU A 146 -3.58 -3.18 -14.88
C LEU A 146 -3.21 -1.70 -14.73
N SER A 147 -4.15 -0.84 -14.33
CA SER A 147 -3.84 0.58 -14.07
C SER A 147 -2.77 0.75 -13.00
N LEU A 148 -2.82 -0.03 -11.90
CA LEU A 148 -1.76 -0.03 -10.87
C LEU A 148 -0.40 -0.48 -11.42
N SER A 149 -0.38 -1.39 -12.40
CA SER A 149 0.85 -1.82 -13.06
C SER A 149 1.40 -0.76 -14.01
N GLU A 150 0.55 -0.11 -14.79
CA GLU A 150 0.93 0.86 -15.83
C GLU A 150 1.32 2.21 -15.21
N GLU A 151 0.54 2.67 -14.23
CA GLU A 151 0.71 3.94 -13.52
C GLU A 151 1.48 3.78 -12.20
N PHE A 152 2.32 2.74 -12.09
CA PHE A 152 2.97 2.38 -10.83
C PHE A 152 3.80 3.53 -10.26
N GLU A 153 4.66 4.17 -11.06
CA GLU A 153 5.47 5.31 -10.62
C GLU A 153 4.63 6.52 -10.25
N THR A 154 3.52 6.76 -10.95
CA THR A 154 2.57 7.81 -10.61
C THR A 154 1.95 7.54 -9.24
N CYS A 155 1.58 6.29 -8.97
CA CYS A 155 1.09 5.85 -7.68
C CYS A 155 2.14 6.01 -6.57
N VAL A 156 3.40 5.62 -6.85
CA VAL A 156 4.55 5.82 -5.95
C VAL A 156 4.71 7.30 -5.61
N HIS A 157 4.67 8.18 -6.60
CA HIS A 157 4.80 9.62 -6.40
C HIS A 157 3.65 10.16 -5.53
N GLY A 158 2.41 9.77 -5.84
CA GLY A 158 1.22 10.16 -5.09
C GLY A 158 1.27 9.70 -3.63
N LEU A 159 1.68 8.47 -3.36
CA LEU A 159 1.88 7.97 -1.99
C LEU A 159 3.00 8.73 -1.25
N GLY A 160 4.04 9.15 -1.97
CA GLY A 160 5.09 10.01 -1.40
C GLY A 160 4.58 11.39 -0.98
N LEU A 161 3.64 11.97 -1.74
CA LEU A 161 2.94 13.21 -1.37
C LEU A 161 2.06 13.00 -0.13
N VAL A 162 1.27 11.92 -0.12
CA VAL A 162 0.43 11.54 1.03
C VAL A 162 1.27 11.43 2.30
N ARG A 163 2.43 10.77 2.24
CA ARG A 163 3.34 10.66 3.38
C ARG A 163 3.86 12.02 3.86
N ARG A 164 4.20 12.93 2.95
CA ARG A 164 4.65 14.28 3.35
C ARG A 164 3.58 14.99 4.16
N ASN A 165 2.33 14.85 3.74
CA ASN A 165 1.17 15.46 4.40
C ASN A 165 0.83 14.81 5.76
N TRP A 166 1.33 13.60 6.06
CA TRP A 166 1.20 13.00 7.41
C TRP A 166 2.00 13.74 8.47
N ASN A 167 3.14 14.35 8.10
CA ASN A 167 4.02 15.05 9.05
C ASN A 167 3.57 16.49 9.35
N ASP A 168 2.68 17.07 8.54
CA ASP A 168 2.15 18.43 8.75
C ASP A 168 1.01 18.49 9.76
N VAL A 169 0.47 17.34 10.18
CA VAL A 169 -0.37 17.27 11.40
C VAL A 169 0.55 17.14 12.61
N ARG A 170 1.32 18.20 12.91
CA ARG A 170 1.76 18.42 14.29
C ARG A 170 0.51 18.75 15.10
N PRO A 171 0.34 18.19 16.31
CA PRO A 171 -0.65 18.70 17.25
C PRO A 171 -0.15 20.06 17.78
N ASP A 172 -0.25 21.09 16.96
CA ASP A 172 -0.26 22.48 17.42
C ASP A 172 -1.71 22.88 17.51
N ASP A 173 -2.36 22.44 18.60
CA ASP A 173 -3.59 23.00 19.19
C ASP A 173 -3.90 22.19 20.46
N ALA A 174 -2.95 22.17 21.39
CA ALA A 174 -3.24 21.96 22.80
C ALA A 174 -2.80 23.25 23.51
N ASP A 175 -3.64 24.27 23.40
CA ASP A 175 -3.68 25.40 24.31
C ASP A 175 -3.95 24.86 25.72
N GLY A 176 -2.87 24.60 26.46
CA GLY A 176 -2.87 24.28 27.87
C GLY A 176 -2.45 25.52 28.65
N PRO A 177 -3.18 25.93 29.70
CA PRO A 177 -3.07 27.27 30.26
C PRO A 177 -1.67 27.52 30.83
N ARG A 178 -1.13 28.68 30.45
CA ARG A 178 -0.13 29.39 31.24
C ARG A 178 -0.79 29.76 32.56
N ASP A 179 -0.50 29.00 33.61
CA ASP A 179 -0.33 29.47 34.99
C ASP A 179 -0.24 28.25 35.91
N LEU A 180 0.88 28.09 36.62
CA LEU A 180 0.94 28.34 38.06
C LEU A 180 2.34 27.98 38.59
N VAL A 181 2.95 29.02 39.14
CA VAL A 181 3.99 29.01 40.15
C VAL A 181 3.57 28.14 41.33
N TYR A 182 4.47 27.25 41.79
CA TYR A 182 4.85 27.08 43.20
C TYR A 182 6.20 26.35 43.30
#